data_AF-A0A924DBX7-F1
#
_entry.id   AF-A0A924DBX7-F1
#
_cell.length_a   1.000
_cell.length_b   1.000
_cell.length_c   1.000
_cell.angle_alpha   90.00
_cell.angle_beta   90.00
_cell.angle_gamma   90.00
#
_symmetry.space_group_name_H-M   'P 1'
#
loop_
_entity.id
_entity.type
_entity.pdbx_description
1 polymer ?
#
loop_
_entity_poly.entity_id
_entity_poly.type
_entity_poly.pdbx_seq_one_letter_code
_entity_poly.pdbx_strand_id
1 'polypeptide(L)'
;MTQTAIRLKTKVLPGHRIEVVAPELEEGQDIKLIVLPDVEVSSTEPEERVSLLDFVKTVTPGPRPFATWREYERALQEEKEAWKR
;
A
#
# COMPACT_ATOMS: atom_id res chain seq x y z
N MET A 1 -0.11 26.78 -29.59
CA MET A 1 0.48 25.70 -28.78
C MET A 1 0.88 26.31 -27.45
N THR A 2 0.18 26.05 -26.36
CA THR A 2 0.64 26.53 -25.05
C THR A 2 -0.01 25.72 -23.94
N GLN A 3 0.68 24.68 -23.49
CA GLN A 3 0.51 24.21 -22.12
C GLN A 3 1.90 24.14 -21.50
N THR A 4 2.29 25.24 -20.87
CA THR A 4 3.56 25.39 -20.15
C THR A 4 3.27 25.10 -18.68
N ALA A 5 3.01 23.84 -18.34
CA ALA A 5 2.83 23.44 -16.94
C ALA A 5 4.20 23.30 -16.28
N ILE A 6 4.48 24.13 -15.27
CA ILE A 6 5.68 24.01 -14.43
C ILE A 6 5.44 22.87 -13.44
N ARG A 7 6.23 21.79 -13.56
CA ARG A 7 6.15 20.63 -12.66
C ARG A 7 7.32 20.68 -11.68
N LEU A 8 7.01 20.93 -10.40
CA LEU A 8 7.99 20.98 -9.32
C LEU A 8 7.76 19.82 -8.35
N LYS A 9 8.84 19.20 -7.87
CA LYS A 9 8.81 18.19 -6.81
C LYS A 9 9.34 18.82 -5.53
N THR A 10 8.54 18.77 -4.47
CA THR A 10 8.92 19.27 -3.15
C THR A 10 8.39 18.33 -2.08
N LYS A 11 8.79 18.56 -0.82
CA LYS A 11 8.37 17.76 0.34
C LYS A 11 7.49 18.59 1.25
N VAL A 12 6.64 17.91 2.02
CA VAL A 12 5.86 18.53 3.08
C VAL A 12 6.80 18.78 4.28
N LEU A 13 6.89 20.04 4.70
CA LEU A 13 7.65 20.50 5.86
C LEU A 13 6.81 20.38 7.15
N PRO A 14 7.44 20.49 8.34
CA PRO A 14 6.71 20.46 9.61
C PRO A 14 5.55 21.46 9.65
N GLY A 15 4.45 21.06 10.27
CA GLY A 15 3.22 21.87 10.30
C GLY A 15 2.43 21.85 8.99
N HIS A 16 2.60 20.82 8.15
CA HIS A 16 1.88 20.65 6.88
C HIS A 16 2.16 21.77 5.87
N ARG A 17 3.38 22.34 5.91
CA ARG A 17 3.77 23.47 5.06
C ARG A 17 4.42 22.98 3.76
N ILE A 18 4.13 23.67 2.65
CA ILE A 18 4.79 23.46 1.36
C ILE A 18 5.35 24.80 0.91
N GLU A 19 6.61 24.81 0.46
CA GLU A 19 7.27 25.99 -0.10
C GLU A 19 7.54 25.75 -1.59
N VAL A 20 7.16 26.73 -2.42
CA VAL A 20 7.32 26.71 -3.88
C VAL A 20 7.99 28.01 -4.29
N VAL A 21 9.10 27.90 -5.03
CA VAL A 21 9.82 29.05 -5.61
C VAL A 21 9.89 28.82 -7.11
N ALA A 22 9.32 29.75 -7.88
CA ALA A 22 9.26 29.68 -9.34
C ALA A 22 9.66 31.04 -9.94
N PRO A 23 10.98 31.30 -10.12
CA PRO A 23 11.50 32.56 -10.66
C PRO A 23 11.04 32.88 -12.09
N GLU A 24 10.53 31.89 -12.80
CA GLU A 24 10.02 32.00 -14.16
C GLU A 24 8.62 32.61 -14.27
N LEU A 25 7.93 32.85 -13.15
CA LEU A 25 6.62 33.49 -13.12
C LEU A 25 6.74 35.00 -13.01
N GLU A 26 5.89 35.72 -13.74
CA GLU A 26 5.85 37.17 -13.69
C GLU A 26 4.96 37.68 -12.54
N GLU A 27 5.30 38.84 -11.99
CA GLU A 27 4.49 39.48 -10.95
C GLU A 27 3.08 39.81 -11.48
N GLY A 28 2.04 39.47 -10.71
CA GLY A 28 0.64 39.71 -11.09
C GLY A 28 0.05 38.68 -12.06
N GLN A 29 0.80 37.64 -12.43
CA GLN A 29 0.30 36.56 -13.28
C GLN A 29 -0.71 35.67 -12.53
N ASP A 30 -1.86 35.42 -13.14
CA ASP A 30 -2.83 34.45 -12.64
C ASP A 30 -2.29 33.02 -12.76
N ILE A 31 -2.14 32.33 -11.62
CA ILE A 31 -1.64 30.94 -11.58
C ILE A 31 -2.61 29.98 -10.90
N LYS A 32 -2.54 28.71 -11.32
CA LYS A 32 -3.23 27.59 -10.66
C LYS A 32 -2.20 26.61 -10.13
N LEU A 33 -2.18 26.40 -8.82
CA LEU A 33 -1.35 25.39 -8.18
C LEU A 33 -2.13 24.07 -8.06
N ILE A 34 -1.56 22.98 -8.57
CA ILE A 34 -2.11 21.62 -8.42
C ILE A 34 -1.12 20.83 -7.59
N VAL A 35 -1.54 20.37 -6.41
CA VAL A 35 -0.74 19.52 -5.53
C VAL A 35 -1.19 18.08 -5.73
N LEU A 36 -0.27 17.24 -6.21
CA LEU A 36 -0.47 15.79 -6.33
C LEU A 36 0.41 15.10 -5.28
N PRO A 37 -0.16 14.33 -4.34
CA PRO A 37 0.66 13.54 -3.43
C PRO A 37 1.48 12.55 -4.25
N ASP A 38 2.77 12.44 -3.91
CA ASP A 38 3.65 11.43 -4.50
C ASP A 38 3.37 10.09 -3.80
N VAL A 39 2.35 9.38 -4.28
CA VAL A 39 1.81 8.15 -3.67
C VAL A 39 2.80 6.99 -3.78
N GLU A 40 3.83 7.09 -4.63
CA GLU A 40 4.93 6.12 -4.66
C GLU A 40 5.82 6.18 -3.41
N VAL A 41 5.72 7.28 -2.63
CA VAL A 41 6.49 7.52 -1.40
C VAL A 41 5.55 7.76 -0.22
N SER A 42 4.42 7.04 -0.16
CA SER A 42 3.70 6.89 1.10
C SER A 42 4.59 6.14 2.08
N SER A 43 5.22 6.91 2.96
CA SER A 43 5.90 6.47 4.16
C SER A 43 4.85 6.01 5.18
N THR A 44 4.16 4.93 4.86
CA THR A 44 4.16 3.81 5.79
C THR A 44 5.52 3.17 5.55
N GLU A 45 6.30 2.85 6.59
CA GLU A 45 7.48 1.99 6.41
C GLU A 45 7.12 0.90 5.40
N PRO A 46 7.95 0.57 4.40
CA PRO A 46 7.65 -0.58 3.58
C PRO A 46 7.43 -1.69 4.59
N GLU A 47 6.20 -2.21 4.70
CA GLU A 47 5.97 -3.43 5.47
C GLU A 47 7.07 -4.35 4.98
N GLU A 48 8.02 -4.64 5.87
CA GLU A 48 9.24 -5.35 5.52
C GLU A 48 8.74 -6.52 4.69
N ARG A 49 9.12 -6.61 3.42
CA ARG A 49 8.55 -7.64 2.54
C ARG A 49 9.06 -8.97 3.05
N VAL A 50 8.33 -9.55 3.99
CA VAL A 50 8.71 -10.80 4.62
C VAL A 50 8.45 -11.87 3.58
N SER A 51 9.50 -12.57 3.21
CA SER A 51 9.38 -13.79 2.43
C SER A 51 8.38 -14.71 3.13
N LEU A 52 7.36 -15.17 2.42
CA LEU A 52 6.39 -16.13 2.96
C LEU A 52 7.10 -17.38 3.52
N LEU A 53 8.23 -17.77 2.94
CA LEU A 53 9.05 -18.88 3.44
C LEU A 53 9.73 -18.55 4.78
N ASP A 54 10.12 -17.31 5.01
CA ASP A 54 10.72 -16.88 6.28
C ASP A 54 9.66 -16.68 7.36
N PHE A 55 8.47 -16.21 6.99
CA PHE A 55 7.31 -16.17 7.88
C PHE A 55 6.89 -17.56 8.37
N VAL A 56 6.85 -18.58 7.50
CA VAL A 56 6.51 -19.95 7.91
C VAL A 56 7.46 -20.49 8.98
N LYS A 57 8.73 -20.05 8.99
CA LYS A 57 9.72 -20.46 10.01
C LYS A 57 9.49 -19.79 11.37
N THR A 58 8.79 -18.66 11.44
CA THR A 58 8.50 -17.96 12.72
C THR A 58 7.27 -18.53 13.41
N VAL A 59 6.41 -19.25 12.70
CA VAL A 59 5.19 -19.85 13.27
C VAL A 59 5.58 -21.01 14.19
N THR A 60 5.25 -20.91 15.47
CA THR A 60 5.43 -22.00 16.43
C THR A 60 4.49 -23.16 16.09
N PRO A 61 4.96 -24.42 16.12
CA PRO A 61 4.09 -25.58 15.91
C PRO A 61 2.94 -25.57 16.93
N GLY A 62 1.73 -25.24 16.47
CA GLY A 62 0.52 -25.24 17.27
C GLY A 62 -0.22 -26.57 17.23
N PRO A 63 -1.22 -26.77 18.11
CA PRO A 63 -2.10 -27.92 18.02
C PRO A 63 -2.79 -27.92 16.65
N ARG A 64 -2.63 -29.01 15.90
CA ARG A 64 -3.32 -29.17 14.62
C ARG A 64 -4.78 -29.53 14.89
N PRO A 65 -5.75 -28.91 14.20
CA PRO A 65 -7.17 -29.19 14.39
C PRO A 65 -7.56 -30.63 14.01
N PHE A 66 -6.75 -31.29 13.18
CA PHE A 66 -6.91 -32.69 12.81
C PHE A 66 -5.61 -33.45 13.02
N ALA A 67 -5.71 -34.70 13.49
CA ALA A 67 -4.55 -35.55 13.72
C ALA A 67 -4.02 -36.10 12.39
N THR A 68 -4.90 -36.31 11.40
CA THR A 68 -4.53 -36.86 10.10
C THR A 68 -5.16 -36.09 8.93
N TRP A 69 -4.50 -36.18 7.78
CA TRP A 69 -5.02 -35.63 6.52
C TRP A 69 -6.39 -36.23 6.14
N ARG A 70 -6.58 -37.53 6.40
CA ARG A 70 -7.82 -38.24 6.06
C ARG A 70 -9.04 -37.71 6.85
N GLU A 71 -8.83 -37.30 8.10
CA GLU A 71 -9.89 -36.69 8.91
C GLU A 71 -10.27 -35.30 8.39
N TYR A 72 -9.27 -34.50 8.04
CA TYR A 72 -9.48 -33.20 7.42
C TYR A 72 -10.27 -33.30 6.11
N GLU A 73 -9.86 -34.21 5.20
CA GLU A 73 -10.52 -34.39 3.91
C GLU A 73 -11.99 -34.81 4.07
N ARG A 74 -12.27 -35.69 5.04
CA ARG A 74 -13.63 -36.09 5.36
C ARG A 74 -14.47 -34.91 5.84
N ALA A 75 -13.97 -34.12 6.79
CA ALA A 75 -14.68 -32.95 7.31
C ALA A 75 -14.95 -31.91 6.20
N LEU A 76 -13.95 -31.65 5.35
CA LEU A 76 -14.08 -30.74 4.22
C LEU A 76 -15.14 -31.22 3.20
N GLN A 77 -15.21 -32.52 2.96
CA GLN A 77 -16.19 -33.10 2.06
C GLN A 77 -17.61 -33.00 2.63
N GLU A 78 -17.79 -33.26 3.92
CA GLU A 78 -19.07 -33.10 4.62
C GLU A 78 -19.57 -31.65 4.56
N GLU A 79 -18.69 -30.67 4.76
CA GLU A 79 -19.01 -29.25 4.63
C GLU A 79 -19.45 -28.90 3.19
N LYS A 80 -18.70 -29.35 2.19
CA LYS A 80 -19.04 -29.13 0.77
C LYS A 80 -20.40 -29.70 0.38
N GLU A 81 -20.74 -30.90 0.87
CA GLU A 81 -22.04 -31.51 0.59
C GLU A 81 -23.19 -30.80 1.33
N ALA A 82 -22.94 -30.28 2.53
CA ALA A 82 -23.94 -29.49 3.26
C ALA A 82 -24.29 -28.18 2.52
N TRP A 83 -23.36 -27.60 1.78
CA TRP A 83 -23.56 -26.36 1.01
C TRP A 83 -24.27 -26.58 -0.34
N LYS A 84 -24.42 -27.83 -0.77
CA LYS A 84 -25.14 -28.18 -2.01
C LYS A 84 -26.64 -28.42 -1.79
N ARG A 85 -27.11 -28.37 -0.53
CA ARG A 85 -28.51 -28.58 -0.15
C ARG A 85 -29.27 -27.26 -0.06
#